data_AF-A0A941EXN9-F1
#
_entry.id   AF-A0A941EXN9-F1
#
_cell.length_a   1.000
_cell.length_b   1.000
_cell.length_c   1.000
_cell.angle_alpha   90.00
_cell.angle_beta   90.00
_cell.angle_gamma   90.00
#
_symmetry.space_group_name_H-M   'P 1'
#
loop_
_entity.id
_entity.type
_entity.pdbx_description
1 polymer ?
#
loop_
_entity_poly.entity_id
_entity_poly.type
_entity_poly.pdbx_seq_one_letter_code
_entity_poly.pdbx_strand_id
1 'polypeptide(L)'
;MTGERGVSAVESAEDEHALVGAYALNAVAGAERSEFERHLAGCPLCTADVPAFREVIAGLARSTATTPPDTLVDETVARARSVPQERARRRRLWSMPRRRAREG
;
A
#
# COMPACT_ATOMS: atom_id res chain seq x y z
N MET A 1 44.82 -3.12 12.31
CA MET A 1 43.45 -3.67 12.43
C MET A 1 42.63 -3.08 11.29
N THR A 2 42.88 -3.50 10.05
CA THR A 2 42.09 -4.53 9.32
C THR A 2 40.59 -4.20 9.23
N GLY A 3 40.25 -3.38 8.24
CA GLY A 3 39.29 -3.74 7.20
C GLY A 3 37.83 -3.92 7.60
N GLU A 4 37.12 -2.81 7.79
CA GLU A 4 35.65 -2.77 7.70
C GLU A 4 35.27 -2.71 6.20
N ARG A 5 35.34 -3.87 5.55
CA ARG A 5 34.62 -4.12 4.30
C ARG A 5 33.56 -5.18 4.58
N GLY A 6 32.41 -4.75 5.06
CA GLY A 6 31.16 -5.50 5.08
C GLY A 6 30.06 -4.46 5.12
N VAL A 7 29.21 -4.29 4.11
CA VAL A 7 28.56 -5.24 3.23
C VAL A 7 28.52 -4.60 1.83
N SER A 8 29.34 -5.07 0.91
CA SER A 8 29.32 -4.58 -0.48
C SER A 8 29.14 -5.79 -1.39
N ALA A 9 27.92 -5.95 -1.92
CA ALA A 9 27.59 -6.80 -3.05
C ALA A 9 27.71 -8.33 -2.86
N VAL A 10 27.00 -8.90 -1.88
CA VAL A 10 26.57 -10.31 -1.97
C VAL A 10 25.06 -10.32 -2.15
N GLU A 11 24.64 -10.43 -3.42
CA GLU A 11 23.40 -11.07 -3.90
C GLU A 11 22.07 -10.27 -3.88
N SER A 12 21.93 -9.38 -4.87
CA SER A 12 20.75 -8.53 -5.10
C SER A 12 19.42 -9.25 -5.38
N ALA A 13 19.41 -10.51 -5.82
CA ALA A 13 18.15 -11.22 -6.13
C ALA A 13 17.52 -11.93 -4.91
N GLU A 14 18.35 -12.49 -4.01
CA GLU A 14 17.88 -13.07 -2.75
C GLU A 14 17.48 -11.99 -1.74
N ASP A 15 18.19 -10.86 -1.75
CA ASP A 15 17.88 -9.68 -0.95
C ASP A 15 16.53 -9.07 -1.35
N GLU A 16 16.24 -8.95 -2.65
CA GLU A 16 14.94 -8.51 -3.15
C GLU A 16 13.78 -9.39 -2.62
N HIS A 17 13.92 -10.72 -2.61
CA HIS A 17 12.89 -11.61 -2.06
C HIS A 17 12.71 -11.43 -0.54
N ALA A 18 13.80 -11.18 0.19
CA ALA A 18 13.76 -10.93 1.63
C ALA A 18 12.96 -9.65 1.99
N LEU A 19 12.89 -8.69 1.06
CA LEU A 19 12.17 -7.43 1.26
C LEU A 19 10.64 -7.56 1.15
N VAL A 20 10.07 -8.69 0.70
CA VAL A 20 8.62 -8.80 0.42
C VAL A 20 7.75 -8.41 1.62
N GLY A 21 8.14 -8.84 2.84
CA GLY A 21 7.43 -8.52 4.08
C GLY A 21 7.58 -7.06 4.47
N ALA A 22 8.80 -6.52 4.39
CA ALA A 22 9.08 -5.11 4.68
C ALA A 22 8.37 -4.18 3.68
N TYR A 23 8.33 -4.55 2.40
CA TYR A 23 7.61 -3.81 1.37
C TYR A 23 6.10 -3.85 1.61
N ALA A 24 5.55 -5.02 1.97
CA ALA A 24 4.14 -5.16 2.33
C ALA A 24 3.75 -4.29 3.54
N LEU A 25 4.66 -4.10 4.49
CA LEU A 25 4.55 -3.20 5.65
C LEU A 25 4.78 -1.72 5.32
N ASN A 26 5.11 -1.38 4.08
CA ASN A 26 5.53 -0.03 3.68
C ASN A 26 6.77 0.48 4.46
N ALA A 27 7.67 -0.44 4.83
CA ALA A 27 8.91 -0.16 5.57
C ALA A 27 10.14 0.01 4.65
N VAL A 28 10.00 -0.22 3.35
CA VAL A 28 11.05 0.00 2.34
C VAL A 28 10.90 1.39 1.73
N ALA A 29 12.00 2.15 1.67
CA ALA A 29 11.99 3.55 1.24
C ALA A 29 13.11 3.84 0.22
N GLY A 30 13.01 5.00 -0.44
CA GLY A 30 14.06 5.52 -1.32
C GLY A 30 14.38 4.58 -2.49
N ALA A 31 15.68 4.41 -2.77
CA ALA A 31 16.17 3.63 -3.90
C ALA A 31 15.78 2.15 -3.79
N GLU A 32 15.96 1.54 -2.62
CA GLU A 32 15.63 0.13 -2.35
C GLU A 32 14.17 -0.20 -2.68
N ARG A 33 13.25 0.74 -2.42
CA ARG A 33 11.84 0.58 -2.80
C ARG A 33 11.66 0.53 -4.31
N SER A 34 12.30 1.44 -5.04
CA SER A 34 12.23 1.47 -6.50
C SER A 34 12.88 0.23 -7.12
N GLU A 35 13.93 -0.31 -6.50
CA GLU A 35 14.56 -1.56 -6.95
C GLU A 35 13.62 -2.75 -6.74
N PHE A 36 13.03 -2.89 -5.55
CA PHE A 36 12.02 -3.93 -5.28
C PHE A 36 10.79 -3.79 -6.19
N GLU A 37 10.33 -2.58 -6.50
CA GLU A 37 9.20 -2.37 -7.42
C GLU A 37 9.51 -2.83 -8.85
N ARG A 38 10.76 -2.67 -9.32
CA ARG A 38 11.20 -3.25 -10.61
C ARG A 38 11.20 -4.77 -10.56
N HIS A 39 11.70 -5.35 -9.47
CA HIS A 39 11.66 -6.80 -9.25
C HIS A 39 10.23 -7.35 -9.24
N LEU A 40 9.34 -6.68 -8.49
CA LEU A 40 7.94 -7.04 -8.34
C LEU A 40 7.22 -7.11 -9.69
N ALA A 41 7.56 -6.25 -10.65
CA ALA A 41 6.99 -6.27 -11.99
C ALA A 41 7.35 -7.54 -12.81
N GLY A 42 8.42 -8.25 -12.45
CA GLY A 42 8.93 -9.42 -13.16
C GLY A 42 8.86 -10.75 -12.40
N CYS A 43 8.58 -10.72 -11.08
CA CYS A 43 8.60 -11.91 -10.24
C CYS A 43 7.18 -12.37 -9.82
N PRO A 44 6.69 -13.52 -10.33
CA PRO A 44 5.38 -14.05 -9.98
C PRO A 44 5.24 -14.41 -8.49
N LEU A 45 6.33 -14.86 -7.85
CA LEU A 45 6.36 -15.21 -6.43
C LEU A 45 6.07 -13.97 -5.57
N CYS A 46 6.88 -12.91 -5.73
CA CYS A 46 6.70 -11.66 -5.00
C CYS A 46 5.34 -10.99 -5.31
N THR A 47 4.84 -11.12 -6.54
CA THR A 47 3.50 -10.63 -6.92
C THR A 47 2.39 -11.35 -6.14
N ALA A 48 2.53 -12.65 -5.90
CA ALA A 48 1.58 -13.45 -5.11
C ALA A 48 1.75 -13.24 -3.60
N ASP A 49 2.99 -13.06 -3.14
CA ASP A 49 3.31 -12.96 -1.72
C ASP A 49 2.94 -11.61 -1.11
N VAL A 50 3.13 -10.49 -1.83
CA VAL A 50 2.77 -9.15 -1.33
C VAL A 50 1.32 -9.07 -0.80
N PRO A 51 0.27 -9.51 -1.54
CA PRO A 51 -1.08 -9.52 -1.00
C PRO A 51 -1.27 -10.52 0.16
N ALA A 52 -0.59 -11.68 0.14
CA ALA A 52 -0.66 -12.65 1.24
C ALA A 52 -0.06 -12.09 2.54
N PHE A 53 1.10 -11.44 2.47
CA PHE A 53 1.67 -10.72 3.61
C PHE A 53 0.74 -9.61 4.11
N ARG A 54 0.14 -8.83 3.21
CA ARG A 54 -0.82 -7.77 3.60
C ARG A 54 -2.02 -8.31 4.38
N GLU A 55 -2.50 -9.52 4.07
CA GLU A 55 -3.57 -10.16 4.83
C GLU A 55 -3.15 -10.47 6.27
N VAL A 56 -1.98 -11.09 6.45
CA VAL A 56 -1.40 -11.40 7.77
C VAL A 56 -1.18 -10.11 8.57
N ILE A 57 -0.58 -9.10 7.94
CA ILE A 57 -0.33 -7.78 8.53
C ILE A 57 -1.64 -7.12 8.96
N ALA A 58 -2.70 -7.21 8.16
CA ALA A 58 -4.01 -6.67 8.55
C ALA A 58 -4.59 -7.36 9.79
N GLY A 59 -4.33 -8.67 9.96
CA GLY A 59 -4.63 -9.40 11.19
C GLY A 59 -3.91 -8.82 12.42
N LEU A 60 -2.61 -8.57 12.28
CA LEU A 60 -1.78 -7.96 13.34
C LEU A 60 -2.18 -6.51 13.64
N ALA A 61 -2.52 -5.73 12.63
CA ALA A 61 -2.99 -4.36 12.80
C ALA A 61 -4.29 -4.31 13.60
N ARG A 62 -5.22 -5.26 13.36
CA ARG A 62 -6.47 -5.37 14.13
C ARG A 62 -6.24 -5.79 15.58
N SER A 63 -5.28 -6.68 15.85
CA SER A 63 -5.01 -7.15 17.22
C SER A 63 -4.34 -6.08 18.09
N THR A 64 -3.75 -5.05 17.48
CA THR A 64 -3.05 -3.95 18.15
C THR A 64 -3.79 -2.62 18.05
N ALA A 65 -4.98 -2.60 17.41
CA ALA A 65 -5.76 -1.40 17.22
C ALA A 65 -6.27 -0.83 18.56
N THR A 66 -6.25 0.49 18.67
CA THR A 66 -6.81 1.23 19.81
C THR A 66 -8.01 2.05 19.35
N THR A 67 -8.95 2.32 20.27
CA THR A 67 -10.13 3.15 19.96
C THR A 67 -9.67 4.58 19.65
N PRO A 68 -9.96 5.12 18.46
CA PRO A 68 -9.65 6.51 18.14
C PRO A 68 -10.59 7.46 18.92
N PRO A 69 -10.21 8.74 19.11
CA PRO A 69 -11.13 9.74 19.64
C PRO A 69 -12.38 9.89 18.77
N ASP A 70 -13.55 10.06 19.39
CA ASP A 70 -14.84 10.19 18.67
C ASP A 70 -14.87 11.41 17.73
N THR A 71 -14.04 12.43 17.99
CA THR A 71 -13.94 13.64 17.16
C THR A 71 -13.06 13.49 15.93
N LEU A 72 -12.27 12.42 15.84
CA LEU A 72 -11.21 12.28 14.82
C LEU A 72 -11.78 12.38 13.39
N VAL A 73 -12.94 11.78 13.14
CA VAL A 73 -13.60 11.79 11.82
C VAL A 73 -14.03 13.22 11.46
N ASP A 74 -14.73 13.90 12.37
CA ASP A 74 -15.24 15.24 12.13
C ASP A 74 -14.12 16.25 11.92
N GLU A 75 -13.06 16.17 12.74
CA GLU A 75 -11.86 17.01 12.63
C GLU A 75 -11.14 16.77 11.29
N THR A 76 -10.98 15.50 10.89
CA THR A 76 -10.33 15.13 9.62
C THR A 76 -11.13 15.67 8.44
N VAL A 77 -12.45 15.50 8.43
CA VAL A 77 -13.33 15.99 7.37
C VAL A 77 -13.34 17.53 7.32
N ALA A 78 -13.39 18.20 8.48
CA ALA A 78 -13.31 19.65 8.54
C ALA A 78 -11.96 20.16 7.99
N ARG A 79 -10.85 19.51 8.36
CA ARG A 79 -9.52 19.84 7.85
C ARG A 79 -9.42 19.61 6.34
N ALA A 80 -9.92 18.49 5.83
CA ALA A 80 -9.93 18.21 4.40
C ALA A 80 -10.69 19.29 3.61
N ARG A 81 -11.82 19.80 4.13
CA ARG A 81 -12.57 20.90 3.49
C ARG A 81 -11.84 22.24 3.47
N SER A 82 -10.92 22.45 4.42
CA SER A 82 -10.14 23.70 4.50
C SER A 82 -9.01 23.80 3.49
N VAL A 83 -8.55 22.66 2.93
CA VAL A 83 -7.52 22.66 1.90
C VAL A 83 -8.18 22.58 0.51
N PRO A 84 -7.70 23.33 -0.50
CA PRO A 84 -8.25 23.26 -1.86
C PRO A 84 -8.22 21.82 -2.37
N GLN A 85 -9.40 21.28 -2.66
CA GLN A 85 -9.53 19.93 -3.19
C GLN A 85 -9.32 19.94 -4.70
N GLU A 86 -8.54 18.98 -5.20
CA GLU A 86 -8.50 18.76 -6.65
C GLU A 86 -9.92 18.47 -7.12
N ARG A 87 -10.39 19.24 -8.12
CA ARG A 87 -11.71 19.01 -8.69
C ARG A 87 -11.71 17.60 -9.24
N ALA A 88 -12.55 16.73 -8.69
CA ALA A 88 -12.80 15.42 -9.28
C ALA A 88 -13.04 15.65 -10.78
N ARG A 89 -12.10 15.21 -11.64
CA ARG A 89 -12.32 15.21 -13.08
C ARG A 89 -13.63 14.48 -13.26
N ARG A 90 -14.67 15.18 -13.72
CA ARG A 90 -16.00 14.61 -13.96
C ARG A 90 -15.85 13.50 -15.00
N ARG A 91 -15.40 12.31 -14.60
CA ARG A 91 -15.66 11.08 -15.34
C ARG A 91 -17.18 11.01 -15.38
N ARG A 92 -17.74 10.88 -16.57
CA ARG A 92 -19.16 10.67 -16.85
C ARG A 92 -19.60 9.33 -16.25
N LEU A 93 -19.63 9.23 -14.92
CA LEU A 93 -19.99 8.01 -14.18
C LEU A 93 -21.51 7.88 -13.96
N TRP A 94 -22.31 8.74 -14.59
CA TRP A 94 -23.77 8.59 -14.62
C TRP A 94 -24.29 8.42 -16.04
N SER A 95 -24.00 7.25 -16.58
CA SER A 95 -24.87 6.54 -17.52
C SER A 95 -25.29 5.22 -16.87
N MET A 96 -25.86 5.28 -15.67
CA MET A 96 -26.62 4.15 -15.13
C MET A 96 -27.89 4.01 -15.98
N PRO A 97 -28.12 2.89 -16.67
CA PRO A 97 -29.40 2.65 -17.31
C PRO A 97 -30.44 2.53 -16.20
N ARG A 98 -31.49 3.35 -16.25
CA ARG A 98 -32.67 3.17 -15.39
C ARG A 98 -33.17 1.74 -15.61
N ARG A 99 -33.10 0.87 -14.59
CA ARG A 99 -33.84 -0.41 -14.61
C ARG A 99 -35.30 -0.05 -14.88
N ARG A 100 -35.83 -0.49 -16.02
CA ARG A 100 -37.29 -0.47 -16.22
C ARG A 100 -37.87 -1.33 -15.11
N ALA A 101 -38.80 -0.76 -14.34
CA ALA A 101 -39.64 -1.54 -13.46
C ALA A 101 -40.28 -2.64 -14.31
N ARG A 102 -40.16 -3.88 -13.83
CA ARG A 102 -40.93 -5.02 -14.35
C ARG A 102 -42.37 -4.75 -13.90
N GLU A 103 -43.20 -4.26 -14.80
CA GLU A 103 -44.65 -4.23 -14.62
C GLU A 103 -45.23 -5.52 -15.21
N GLY A 104 -46.04 -6.21 -14.39
CA GLY A 104 -47.13 -7.12 -14.76
C GLY A 104 -46.82 -8.27 -15.68
#